data_AF-A0A8B6HBJ8-F1
#
_entry.id   AF-A0A8B6HBJ8-F1
#
_cell.length_a   1.000
_cell.length_b   1.000
_cell.length_c   1.000
_cell.angle_alpha   90.00
_cell.angle_beta   90.00
_cell.angle_gamma   90.00
#
_symmetry.space_group_name_H-M   'P 1'
#
loop_
_entity.id
_entity.type
_entity.pdbx_description
1 polymer ?
#
loop_
_entity_poly.entity_id
_entity_poly.type
_entity_poly.pdbx_seq_one_letter_code
_entity_poly.pdbx_strand_id
1 'polypeptide(L)'
;MSETVILTYCIILAAGKEEFHMKSDCFACVVASHGNERHRPVDDKQPPGLYFRDHCVYGIDNEPVATKQIVKKFSEVTSLKNKPKLFFIQACRIVPNGICSIDEGHTVSVDPSNFQDEVILKNADDIPEPSFFDRLFGRKTNTIDTTKIIRVLDPPCDDDCLIVYSSNSEKESYGRHDSYINGGWMLISLYNAVDKYLQALQMKTIDHIDIIDVLYEMTSYVAKRMEVNLKETEYHHRKAAVVFEHCFHRELYFK
;
A
#
# COMPACT_ATOMS: atom_id res chain seq x y z
N MET A 1 -12.54 27.72 20.36
CA MET A 1 -11.86 27.50 19.06
C MET A 1 -11.33 26.08 19.10
N SER A 2 -11.86 25.17 18.29
CA SER A 2 -11.32 23.80 18.25
C SER A 2 -9.92 23.87 17.63
N GLU A 3 -8.92 23.35 18.33
CA GLU A 3 -7.57 23.20 17.79
C GLU A 3 -7.67 22.38 16.50
N THR A 4 -7.39 23.02 15.36
CA THR A 4 -7.44 22.34 14.08
C THR A 4 -6.14 21.59 13.93
N VAL A 5 -6.23 20.26 13.86
CA VAL A 5 -5.11 19.35 13.61
C VAL A 5 -4.33 19.82 12.37
N ILE A 6 -3.01 19.98 12.47
CA ILE A 6 -2.18 20.63 11.46
C ILE A 6 -2.23 19.88 10.13
N LEU A 7 -2.19 18.55 10.17
CA LEU A 7 -2.33 17.72 8.97
C LEU A 7 -3.70 17.94 8.31
N THR A 8 -4.78 17.94 9.10
CA THR A 8 -6.14 18.22 8.64
C THR A 8 -6.25 19.62 8.01
N TYR A 9 -5.61 20.63 8.61
CA TYR A 9 -5.56 21.98 8.06
C TYR A 9 -4.87 22.01 6.68
N CYS A 10 -3.71 21.38 6.54
CA CYS A 10 -3.00 21.27 5.25
C CYS A 10 -3.86 20.60 4.18
N ILE A 11 -4.57 19.51 4.54
CA ILE A 11 -5.48 18.80 3.64
C ILE A 11 -6.63 19.71 3.20
N ILE A 12 -7.25 20.44 4.13
CA ILE A 12 -8.34 21.38 3.83
C ILE A 12 -7.84 22.49 2.90
N LEU A 13 -6.68 23.07 3.18
CA LEU A 13 -6.10 24.11 2.33
C LEU A 13 -5.79 23.62 0.93
N ALA A 14 -5.23 22.41 0.79
CA ALA A 14 -4.90 21.81 -0.50
C ALA A 14 -6.17 21.48 -1.30
N ALA A 15 -7.18 20.88 -0.66
CA ALA A 15 -8.46 20.56 -1.30
C ALA A 15 -9.19 21.84 -1.76
N GLY A 16 -9.07 22.95 -1.02
CA GLY A 16 -9.68 24.24 -1.37
C GLY A 16 -9.05 24.97 -2.57
N LYS A 17 -7.98 24.44 -3.20
CA LYS A 17 -7.33 25.07 -4.36
C LYS A 17 -8.04 24.77 -5.69
N GLU A 18 -9.35 25.04 -5.77
CA GLU A 18 -10.18 24.75 -6.95
C GLU A 18 -9.60 25.28 -8.27
N GLU A 19 -9.09 26.52 -8.30
CA GLU A 19 -8.52 27.08 -9.53
C GLU A 19 -7.25 26.35 -10.00
N PHE A 20 -6.42 25.90 -9.05
CA PHE A 20 -5.24 25.10 -9.36
C PHE A 20 -5.66 23.77 -9.95
N HIS A 21 -6.57 23.06 -9.27
CA HIS A 21 -7.08 21.76 -9.67
C HIS A 21 -7.80 21.80 -11.02
N MET A 22 -8.48 22.90 -11.36
CA MET A 22 -9.10 23.08 -12.69
C MET A 22 -8.06 23.02 -13.81
N LYS A 23 -6.85 23.54 -13.57
CA LYS A 23 -5.74 23.62 -14.52
C LYS A 23 -4.81 22.39 -14.47
N SER A 24 -5.04 21.44 -13.57
CA SER A 24 -4.25 20.21 -13.44
C SER A 24 -4.89 19.03 -14.16
N ASP A 25 -4.06 18.09 -14.64
CA ASP A 25 -4.55 16.84 -15.25
C ASP A 25 -4.93 15.78 -14.20
N CYS A 26 -4.24 15.79 -13.06
CA CYS A 26 -4.45 14.88 -11.95
C CYS A 26 -4.10 15.56 -10.62
N PHE A 27 -4.32 14.85 -9.52
CA PHE A 27 -3.84 15.20 -8.19
C PHE A 27 -2.97 14.07 -7.65
N ALA A 28 -1.85 14.41 -7.01
CA ALA A 28 -1.00 13.46 -6.30
C ALA A 28 -0.69 13.96 -4.89
N CYS A 29 -0.79 13.07 -3.91
CA CYS A 29 -0.51 13.32 -2.50
C CYS A 29 0.45 12.25 -1.98
N VAL A 30 1.55 12.68 -1.35
CA VAL A 30 2.47 11.80 -0.65
C VAL A 30 2.41 12.12 0.84
N VAL A 31 2.12 11.10 1.64
CA VAL A 31 2.13 11.19 3.11
C VAL A 31 3.22 10.28 3.64
N ALA A 32 4.23 10.87 4.27
CA ALA A 32 5.28 10.14 4.98
C ALA A 32 5.20 10.50 6.48
N SER A 33 4.74 9.57 7.30
CA SER A 33 4.54 9.80 8.74
C SER A 33 4.54 8.49 9.52
N HIS A 34 4.40 8.57 10.84
CA HIS A 34 3.91 7.45 11.63
C HIS A 34 2.47 7.13 11.26
N GLY A 35 2.08 5.88 11.48
CA GLY A 35 0.73 5.43 11.25
C GLY A 35 0.41 4.17 12.04
N ASN A 36 -0.88 3.89 12.14
CA ASN A 36 -1.39 2.65 12.71
C ASN A 36 -2.76 2.32 12.12
N GLU A 37 -3.25 1.14 12.41
CA GLU A 37 -4.63 0.76 12.16
C GLU A 37 -5.43 0.78 13.46
N ARG A 38 -6.63 1.35 13.39
CA ARG A 38 -7.54 1.47 14.53
C ARG A 38 -8.80 0.70 14.27
N HIS A 39 -9.31 0.03 15.30
CA HIS A 39 -10.61 -0.61 15.22
C HIS A 39 -11.70 0.46 15.06
N ARG A 40 -12.53 0.28 14.04
CA ARG A 40 -13.74 1.07 13.85
C ARG A 40 -14.85 0.39 14.67
N PRO A 41 -15.58 1.12 15.52
CA PRO A 41 -16.75 0.57 16.18
C PRO A 41 -17.75 0.11 15.12
N VAL A 42 -18.28 -1.10 15.30
CA VAL A 42 -19.23 -1.73 14.39
C VAL A 42 -20.61 -1.68 15.05
N ASP A 43 -21.67 -1.49 14.27
CA ASP A 43 -23.06 -1.60 14.76
C ASP A 43 -23.27 -2.99 15.37
N ASP A 44 -23.95 -3.07 16.51
CA ASP A 44 -24.27 -4.28 17.28
C ASP A 44 -25.02 -5.35 16.46
N LYS A 45 -25.54 -4.97 15.29
CA LYS A 45 -26.25 -5.84 14.35
C LYS A 45 -25.33 -6.73 13.49
N GLN A 46 -24.02 -6.55 13.54
CA GLN A 46 -23.10 -7.35 12.73
C GLN A 46 -22.78 -8.72 13.34
N PRO A 47 -22.39 -9.71 12.52
CA PRO A 47 -21.98 -11.02 13.02
C PRO A 47 -20.85 -10.88 14.06
N PRO A 48 -20.89 -11.65 15.16
CA PRO A 48 -19.77 -11.71 16.09
C PRO A 48 -18.50 -12.13 15.36
N GLY A 49 -17.39 -11.47 15.67
CA GLY A 49 -16.10 -11.71 15.02
C GLY A 49 -15.82 -10.84 13.78
N LEU A 50 -16.74 -9.96 13.36
CA LEU A 50 -16.49 -8.98 12.31
C LEU A 50 -16.02 -7.64 12.89
N TYR A 51 -14.85 -7.19 12.45
CA TYR A 51 -14.29 -5.88 12.82
C TYR A 51 -13.76 -5.18 11.57
N PHE A 52 -13.94 -3.86 11.51
CA PHE A 52 -13.32 -3.01 10.50
C PHE A 52 -12.15 -2.28 11.11
N ARG A 53 -11.16 -1.98 10.26
CA ARG A 53 -10.04 -1.14 10.64
C ARG A 53 -9.91 0.04 9.70
N ASP A 54 -9.55 1.18 10.29
CA ASP A 54 -9.14 2.38 9.57
C ASP A 54 -7.63 2.52 9.70
N HIS A 55 -6.95 2.71 8.56
CA HIS A 55 -5.59 3.21 8.60
C HIS A 55 -5.59 4.70 8.93
N CYS A 56 -4.72 5.09 9.87
CA CYS A 56 -4.51 6.46 10.29
C CYS A 56 -3.05 6.85 10.15
N VAL A 57 -2.82 8.11 9.84
CA VAL A 57 -1.52 8.78 9.86
C VAL A 57 -1.53 9.88 10.92
N TYR A 58 -0.34 10.26 11.37
CA TYR A 58 -0.19 11.24 12.45
C TYR A 58 0.36 12.57 11.95
N GLY A 59 -0.19 13.68 12.44
CA GLY A 59 0.42 15.00 12.32
C GLY A 59 1.48 15.25 13.40
N ILE A 60 2.07 16.45 13.41
CA ILE A 60 3.03 16.86 14.45
C ILE A 60 2.39 17.07 15.83
N ASP A 61 1.08 17.20 15.85
CA ASP A 61 0.23 17.27 17.04
C ASP A 61 -0.09 15.87 17.62
N ASN A 62 0.41 14.79 17.00
CA ASN A 62 0.09 13.41 17.34
C ASN A 62 -1.40 13.07 17.28
N GLU A 63 -2.19 13.91 16.61
CA GLU A 63 -3.60 13.61 16.37
C GLU A 63 -3.74 12.73 15.12
N PRO A 64 -4.51 11.63 15.22
CA PRO A 64 -4.69 10.67 14.15
C PRO A 64 -5.64 11.23 13.09
N VAL A 65 -5.26 11.12 11.83
CA VAL A 65 -6.11 11.41 10.67
C VAL A 65 -6.30 10.12 9.89
N ALA A 66 -7.54 9.66 9.77
CA ALA A 66 -7.84 8.47 9.00
C ALA A 66 -7.54 8.74 7.51
N THR A 67 -6.80 7.86 6.83
CA THR A 67 -6.47 8.06 5.41
C THR A 67 -7.73 8.14 4.54
N LYS A 68 -8.79 7.42 4.93
CA LYS A 68 -10.11 7.52 4.28
C LYS A 68 -10.67 8.94 4.31
N GLN A 69 -10.44 9.71 5.38
CA GLN A 69 -10.86 11.12 5.44
C GLN A 69 -10.04 11.99 4.49
N ILE A 70 -8.74 11.71 4.34
CA ILE A 70 -7.87 12.40 3.39
C ILE A 70 -8.37 12.16 1.96
N VAL A 71 -8.54 10.90 1.57
CA VAL A 71 -9.00 10.50 0.23
C VAL A 71 -10.37 11.10 -0.07
N LYS A 72 -11.33 10.92 0.85
CA LYS A 72 -12.69 11.46 0.72
C LYS A 72 -12.69 12.98 0.51
N LYS A 73 -11.78 13.70 1.17
CA LYS A 73 -11.73 15.15 1.04
C LYS A 73 -11.43 15.60 -0.39
N PHE A 74 -10.60 14.84 -1.13
CA PHE A 74 -10.27 15.15 -2.52
C PHE A 74 -11.25 14.53 -3.52
N SER A 75 -11.97 13.46 -3.17
CA SER A 75 -13.05 12.93 -4.03
C SER A 75 -14.26 13.86 -4.09
N GLU A 76 -14.47 14.67 -3.04
CA GLU A 76 -15.50 15.72 -2.99
C GLU A 76 -15.12 17.02 -3.74
N VAL A 77 -13.88 17.15 -4.23
CA VAL A 77 -13.42 18.36 -4.94
C VAL A 77 -13.95 18.37 -6.37
N THR A 78 -14.74 19.38 -6.71
CA THR A 78 -15.46 19.41 -7.99
C THR A 78 -14.52 19.56 -9.19
N SER A 79 -13.47 20.37 -9.05
CA SER A 79 -12.43 20.54 -10.09
C SER A 79 -11.55 19.30 -10.33
N LEU A 80 -11.61 18.29 -9.46
CA LEU A 80 -10.93 17.00 -9.59
C LEU A 80 -11.87 15.87 -10.07
N LYS A 81 -13.12 16.18 -10.41
CA LYS A 81 -14.06 15.21 -10.96
C LYS A 81 -13.53 14.61 -12.26
N ASN A 82 -13.57 13.29 -12.39
CA ASN A 82 -13.05 12.53 -13.53
C ASN A 82 -11.54 12.70 -13.78
N LYS A 83 -10.79 13.19 -12.78
CA LYS A 83 -9.32 13.31 -12.82
C LYS A 83 -8.69 12.29 -11.88
N PRO A 84 -7.55 11.67 -12.25
CA PRO A 84 -6.85 10.74 -11.38
C PRO A 84 -6.41 11.38 -10.06
N LYS A 85 -6.60 10.67 -8.95
CA LYS A 85 -6.21 11.10 -7.60
C LYS A 85 -5.30 10.04 -6.99
N LEU A 86 -4.00 10.34 -6.90
CA LEU A 86 -2.97 9.39 -6.50
C LEU A 86 -2.54 9.66 -5.06
N PHE A 87 -2.61 8.66 -4.18
CA PHE A 87 -2.21 8.76 -2.79
C PHE A 87 -1.11 7.75 -2.48
N PHE A 88 0.04 8.23 -2.01
CA PHE A 88 1.17 7.39 -1.63
C PHE A 88 1.43 7.55 -0.14
N ILE A 89 1.15 6.49 0.63
CA ILE A 89 1.15 6.50 2.08
C ILE A 89 2.31 5.66 2.60
N GLN A 90 3.40 6.35 2.96
CA GLN A 90 4.53 5.78 3.68
C GLN A 90 4.28 5.89 5.19
N ALA A 91 3.66 4.87 5.76
CA ALA A 91 3.38 4.79 7.20
C ALA A 91 3.16 3.34 7.64
N CYS A 92 3.41 3.06 8.92
CA CYS A 92 3.06 1.76 9.50
C CYS A 92 1.54 1.54 9.50
N ARG A 93 1.14 0.27 9.48
CA ARG A 93 -0.26 -0.17 9.55
C ARG A 93 -0.49 -1.15 10.71
N ILE A 94 0.34 -1.04 11.74
CA ILE A 94 0.29 -1.88 12.93
C ILE A 94 -0.98 -1.61 13.74
N VAL A 95 -1.52 -2.63 14.41
CA VAL A 95 -2.62 -2.45 15.37
C VAL A 95 -2.01 -2.27 16.76
N PRO A 96 -2.21 -1.14 17.45
CA PRO A 96 -1.71 -0.96 18.81
C PRO A 96 -2.27 -2.03 19.74
N ASN A 97 -1.41 -2.68 20.52
CA ASN A 97 -1.75 -3.81 21.40
C ASN A 97 -2.34 -5.05 20.66
N GLY A 98 -2.31 -5.06 19.34
CA GLY A 98 -2.67 -6.22 18.52
C GLY A 98 -1.46 -7.13 18.29
N ILE A 99 -1.74 -8.39 17.89
CA ILE A 99 -0.69 -9.26 17.38
C ILE A 99 -0.35 -8.74 15.98
N CYS A 100 0.74 -7.98 15.88
CA CYS A 100 1.31 -7.63 14.58
C CYS A 100 1.80 -8.93 13.95
N SER A 101 1.16 -9.39 12.88
CA SER A 101 1.70 -10.53 12.15
C SER A 101 3.01 -10.06 11.54
N ILE A 102 4.14 -10.69 11.84
CA ILE A 102 5.39 -10.28 11.24
C ILE A 102 5.54 -10.97 9.88
N ASP A 103 6.14 -10.30 8.90
CA ASP A 103 6.50 -10.92 7.63
C ASP A 103 7.97 -11.37 7.69
N GLU A 104 8.15 -12.68 7.84
CA GLU A 104 9.45 -13.37 7.88
C GLU A 104 10.00 -13.67 6.48
N GLY A 105 9.22 -13.38 5.43
CA GLY A 105 9.52 -13.82 4.09
C GLY A 105 9.51 -15.35 3.95
N HIS A 106 9.96 -15.80 2.79
CA HIS A 106 10.18 -17.21 2.51
C HIS A 106 11.33 -17.37 1.54
N THR A 107 12.23 -18.32 1.80
CA THR A 107 13.31 -18.65 0.88
C THR A 107 12.77 -19.55 -0.22
N VAL A 108 12.72 -19.03 -1.45
CA VAL A 108 12.36 -19.83 -2.62
C VAL A 108 13.64 -20.46 -3.17
N SER A 109 13.83 -21.76 -2.98
CA SER A 109 14.89 -22.51 -3.65
C SER A 109 14.50 -22.75 -5.10
N VAL A 110 15.13 -22.04 -6.03
CA VAL A 110 14.94 -22.29 -7.46
C VAL A 110 16.02 -23.26 -7.93
N ASP A 111 15.60 -24.43 -8.39
CA ASP A 111 16.50 -25.39 -9.02
C ASP A 111 16.93 -24.85 -10.40
N PRO A 112 18.22 -24.52 -10.61
CA PRO A 112 18.70 -23.99 -11.88
C PRO A 112 18.48 -24.94 -13.06
N SER A 113 18.34 -26.25 -12.81
CA SER A 113 18.16 -27.26 -13.85
C SER A 113 16.74 -27.32 -14.44
N ASN A 114 15.77 -26.63 -13.82
CA ASN A 114 14.38 -26.54 -14.29
C ASN A 114 14.07 -25.23 -15.02
N PHE A 115 15.05 -24.38 -15.31
CA PHE A 115 14.88 -23.24 -16.23
C PHE A 115 14.93 -23.72 -17.68
N GLN A 116 13.86 -24.36 -18.13
CA GLN A 116 13.47 -24.30 -19.53
C GLN A 116 12.36 -23.26 -19.64
N ASP A 117 12.62 -22.17 -20.38
CA ASP A 117 11.64 -21.13 -20.73
C ASP A 117 10.57 -21.66 -21.71
N GLU A 118 10.03 -22.85 -21.46
CA GLU A 118 8.74 -23.24 -22.03
C GLU A 118 7.68 -22.98 -20.97
N VAL A 119 6.80 -22.03 -21.26
CA VAL A 119 5.48 -21.95 -20.63
C VAL A 119 4.73 -23.24 -21.00
N ILE A 120 4.98 -24.31 -20.26
CA ILE A 120 4.14 -25.50 -20.30
C ILE A 120 2.83 -25.09 -19.64
N LEU A 121 1.86 -24.69 -20.47
CA LEU A 121 0.45 -24.71 -20.10
C LEU A 121 0.09 -26.18 -19.79
N LYS A 122 0.35 -26.60 -18.56
CA LYS A 122 -0.20 -27.86 -18.06
C LYS A 122 -1.72 -27.71 -18.10
N ASN A 123 -2.39 -28.63 -18.77
CA ASN A 123 -3.85 -28.69 -18.78
C ASN A 123 -4.36 -28.61 -17.34
N ALA A 124 -5.35 -27.74 -17.12
CA ALA A 124 -5.86 -27.38 -15.80
C ALA A 124 -6.55 -28.54 -15.05
N ASP A 125 -6.59 -29.73 -15.65
CA ASP A 125 -7.40 -30.85 -15.18
C ASP A 125 -6.64 -31.80 -14.21
N ASP A 126 -5.32 -31.66 -14.06
CA ASP A 126 -4.48 -32.61 -13.29
C ASP A 126 -3.86 -32.03 -12.00
N ILE A 127 -4.28 -30.83 -11.57
CA ILE A 127 -3.91 -30.31 -10.23
C ILE A 127 -5.14 -30.46 -9.34
N PRO A 128 -5.13 -31.29 -8.28
CA PRO A 128 -6.23 -31.29 -7.34
C PRO A 128 -6.37 -29.88 -6.77
N GLU A 129 -7.48 -29.22 -7.10
CA GLU A 129 -7.83 -27.88 -6.63
C GLU A 129 -7.52 -27.79 -5.13
N PRO A 130 -6.48 -27.04 -4.72
CA PRO A 130 -6.27 -26.80 -3.31
C PRO A 130 -7.52 -26.10 -2.81
N SER A 131 -8.09 -26.61 -1.70
CA SER A 131 -9.31 -26.06 -1.16
C SER A 131 -9.14 -24.55 -1.00
N PHE A 132 -10.22 -23.79 -1.20
CA PHE A 132 -10.19 -22.33 -1.06
C PHE A 132 -9.48 -21.88 0.24
N PHE A 133 -9.57 -22.70 1.29
CA PHE A 133 -8.91 -22.49 2.59
C PHE A 133 -7.40 -22.77 2.57
N ASP A 134 -6.92 -23.80 1.86
CA ASP A 134 -5.49 -24.12 1.76
C ASP A 134 -4.70 -23.01 1.04
N ARG A 135 -5.35 -22.27 0.14
CA ARG A 135 -4.74 -21.12 -0.57
C ARG A 135 -4.61 -19.89 0.31
N LEU A 136 -5.47 -19.73 1.33
CA LEU A 136 -5.48 -18.54 2.19
C LEU A 136 -4.54 -18.65 3.40
N PHE A 137 -4.26 -19.87 3.86
CA PHE A 137 -3.58 -20.11 5.14
C PHE A 137 -2.47 -21.14 4.97
N GLY A 138 -1.29 -20.68 4.54
CA GLY A 138 -0.07 -21.50 4.55
C GLY A 138 0.12 -22.20 5.90
N ARG A 139 0.31 -23.52 5.85
CA ARG A 139 0.45 -24.42 7.02
C ARG A 139 1.41 -23.89 8.09
N LYS A 140 0.85 -23.45 9.22
CA LYS A 140 1.29 -23.82 10.57
C LYS A 140 0.03 -24.08 11.39
N THR A 141 -0.07 -25.29 11.95
CA THR A 141 -1.18 -25.74 12.80
C THR A 141 -1.14 -25.03 14.16
N ASN A 142 -1.50 -23.76 14.17
CA ASN A 142 -2.12 -23.17 15.35
C ASN A 142 -3.60 -23.46 15.20
N THR A 143 -4.26 -23.98 16.24
CA THR A 143 -5.72 -24.06 16.32
C THR A 143 -6.28 -22.65 16.13
N ILE A 144 -6.64 -22.32 14.89
CA ILE A 144 -7.30 -21.06 14.56
C ILE A 144 -8.70 -21.17 15.18
N ASP A 145 -8.98 -20.30 16.15
CA ASP A 145 -10.32 -20.09 16.66
C ASP A 145 -11.20 -19.57 15.51
N THR A 146 -11.96 -20.48 14.89
CA THR A 146 -12.84 -20.18 13.75
C THR A 146 -13.99 -19.25 14.11
N THR A 147 -14.17 -18.89 15.39
CA THR A 147 -15.12 -17.83 15.80
C THR A 147 -14.57 -16.42 15.60
N LYS A 148 -13.29 -16.28 15.22
CA LYS A 148 -12.59 -15.01 14.92
C LYS A 148 -12.18 -14.90 13.46
N ILE A 149 -13.06 -15.26 12.52
CA ILE A 149 -12.80 -15.00 11.09
C ILE A 149 -13.05 -13.52 10.82
N ILE A 150 -11.98 -12.74 10.92
CA ILE A 150 -11.92 -11.30 10.62
C ILE A 150 -11.33 -11.13 9.23
N ARG A 151 -12.06 -10.55 8.27
CA ARG A 151 -11.50 -9.72 7.18
C ARG A 151 -12.58 -8.85 6.55
N VAL A 152 -12.55 -7.54 6.82
CA VAL A 152 -12.81 -6.53 5.77
C VAL A 152 -11.89 -5.35 6.04
N LEU A 153 -10.86 -5.22 5.21
CA LEU A 153 -10.16 -3.96 5.00
C LEU A 153 -11.11 -3.09 4.18
N ASP A 154 -11.44 -1.92 4.69
CA ASP A 154 -12.08 -0.90 3.88
C ASP A 154 -11.02 0.19 3.75
N PRO A 155 -10.64 0.51 2.51
CA PRO A 155 -11.34 1.65 1.97
C PRO A 155 -12.03 1.29 0.66
N PRO A 156 -13.27 1.75 0.41
CA PRO A 156 -13.70 1.86 -0.95
C PRO A 156 -12.76 2.92 -1.54
N CYS A 157 -11.85 2.48 -2.39
CA CYS A 157 -11.10 3.41 -3.21
C CYS A 157 -12.16 4.16 -4.03
N ASP A 158 -12.29 5.47 -3.80
CA ASP A 158 -13.29 6.31 -4.50
C ASP A 158 -12.98 6.33 -6.01
N ASP A 159 -13.97 6.68 -6.83
CA ASP A 159 -13.79 6.74 -8.29
C ASP A 159 -12.58 7.60 -8.69
N ASP A 160 -11.84 7.10 -9.67
CA ASP A 160 -10.57 7.65 -10.17
C ASP A 160 -9.49 7.83 -9.10
N CYS A 161 -9.51 7.07 -8.01
CA CYS A 161 -8.45 7.08 -7.01
C CYS A 161 -7.49 5.89 -7.18
N LEU A 162 -6.24 6.12 -6.80
CA LEU A 162 -5.22 5.11 -6.52
C LEU A 162 -4.68 5.40 -5.13
N ILE A 163 -4.63 4.38 -4.28
CA ILE A 163 -4.01 4.45 -2.97
C ILE A 163 -2.92 3.39 -2.90
N VAL A 164 -1.70 3.80 -2.57
CA VAL A 164 -0.52 2.95 -2.41
C VAL A 164 -0.10 3.04 -0.94
N TYR A 165 -0.12 1.90 -0.25
CA TYR A 165 0.38 1.77 1.11
C TYR A 165 1.74 1.07 1.12
N SER A 166 2.66 1.57 1.91
CA SER A 166 4.02 1.01 2.04
C SER A 166 4.08 -0.35 2.76
N SER A 167 2.94 -0.83 3.28
CA SER A 167 2.82 -2.12 3.98
C SER A 167 1.39 -2.69 3.88
N ASN A 168 1.23 -3.99 4.10
CA ASN A 168 -0.09 -4.62 4.29
C ASN A 168 -0.72 -4.16 5.62
N SER A 169 -2.02 -4.39 5.76
CA SER A 169 -2.69 -4.27 7.07
C SER A 169 -2.02 -5.13 8.14
N GLU A 170 -1.96 -4.60 9.37
CA GLU A 170 -1.27 -5.19 10.52
C GLU A 170 0.24 -5.38 10.32
N LYS A 171 0.86 -4.70 9.35
CA LYS A 171 2.30 -4.77 9.12
C LYS A 171 2.99 -3.45 9.41
N GLU A 172 4.28 -3.56 9.69
CA GLU A 172 5.18 -2.44 9.75
C GLU A 172 5.57 -1.97 8.34
N SER A 173 5.94 -0.70 8.27
CA SER A 173 6.52 -0.10 7.08
C SER A 173 7.97 0.25 7.39
N TYR A 174 8.88 -0.14 6.50
CA TYR A 174 10.31 0.07 6.71
C TYR A 174 10.88 1.19 5.83
N GLY A 175 12.05 1.67 6.25
CA GLY A 175 12.87 2.63 5.52
C GLY A 175 14.34 2.25 5.67
N ARG A 176 15.18 2.82 4.80
CA ARG A 176 16.63 2.70 4.91
C ARG A 176 17.17 4.00 5.52
N HIS A 177 18.04 3.82 6.52
CA HIS A 177 18.89 4.89 7.02
C HIS A 177 20.34 4.47 6.78
N ASP A 178 20.92 4.97 5.70
CA ASP A 178 22.29 4.73 5.27
C ASP A 178 22.91 6.09 4.92
N SER A 179 24.24 6.21 5.00
CA SER A 179 24.97 7.44 4.67
C SER A 179 24.72 7.93 3.25
N TYR A 180 24.34 7.06 2.32
CA TYR A 180 24.11 7.43 0.91
C TYR A 180 22.64 7.50 0.51
N ILE A 181 21.76 6.80 1.23
CA ILE A 181 20.37 6.61 0.83
C ILE A 181 19.49 6.64 2.08
N ASN A 182 18.65 7.67 2.16
CA ASN A 182 17.67 7.85 3.22
C ASN A 182 16.26 7.89 2.63
N GLY A 183 15.37 7.03 3.13
CA GLY A 183 13.97 7.05 2.71
C GLY A 183 13.19 5.78 3.03
N GLY A 184 11.87 5.89 2.97
CA GLY A 184 10.95 4.75 3.04
C GLY A 184 11.12 3.80 1.86
N TRP A 185 11.07 2.48 2.09
CA TRP A 185 11.29 1.47 1.04
C TRP A 185 10.33 1.62 -0.15
N MET A 186 9.07 1.98 0.10
CA MET A 186 8.10 2.22 -0.97
C MET A 186 8.52 3.41 -1.83
N LEU A 187 8.79 4.57 -1.21
CA LEU A 187 9.08 5.80 -1.94
C LEU A 187 10.40 5.73 -2.74
N ILE A 188 11.44 5.11 -2.17
CA ILE A 188 12.68 4.92 -2.92
C ILE A 188 12.52 3.93 -4.06
N SER A 189 11.75 2.86 -3.86
CA SER A 189 11.51 1.88 -4.92
C SER A 189 10.64 2.46 -6.02
N LEU A 190 9.71 3.36 -5.68
CA LEU A 190 8.91 4.11 -6.65
C LEU A 190 9.80 4.99 -7.52
N TYR A 191 10.70 5.75 -6.88
CA TYR A 191 11.68 6.57 -7.59
C TYR A 191 12.56 5.72 -8.53
N ASN A 192 13.11 4.61 -8.03
CA ASN A 192 13.95 3.72 -8.83
C ASN A 192 13.19 3.08 -10.01
N ALA A 193 11.92 2.74 -9.82
CA ALA A 193 11.08 2.20 -10.89
C ALA A 193 10.90 3.25 -11.99
N VAL A 194 10.51 4.48 -11.64
CA VAL A 194 10.37 5.59 -12.62
C VAL A 194 11.69 5.87 -13.34
N ASP A 195 12.79 6.00 -12.60
CA ASP A 195 14.13 6.26 -13.14
C ASP A 195 14.58 5.17 -14.12
N LYS A 196 14.31 3.89 -13.80
CA LYS A 196 14.56 2.76 -14.69
C LYS A 196 13.82 2.89 -16.03
N TYR A 197 12.54 3.29 -16.01
CA TYR A 197 11.78 3.51 -17.25
C TYR A 197 12.31 4.68 -18.06
N LEU A 198 12.64 5.80 -17.40
CA LEU A 198 13.24 6.97 -18.06
C LEU A 198 14.55 6.63 -18.78
N GLN A 199 15.43 5.88 -18.10
CA GLN A 199 16.70 5.45 -18.67
C GLN A 199 16.51 4.46 -19.83
N ALA A 200 15.61 3.48 -19.69
CA ALA A 200 15.36 2.47 -20.72
C ALA A 200 14.81 3.07 -22.00
N LEU A 201 13.94 4.09 -21.89
CA LEU A 201 13.34 4.78 -23.04
C LEU A 201 14.21 5.92 -23.57
N GLN A 202 15.36 6.21 -22.93
CA GLN A 202 16.19 7.39 -23.19
C GLN A 202 15.39 8.71 -23.11
N MET A 203 14.37 8.74 -22.27
CA MET A 203 13.47 9.87 -22.09
C MET A 203 13.95 10.76 -20.96
N LYS A 204 13.72 12.07 -21.11
CA LYS A 204 13.98 13.06 -20.04
C LYS A 204 12.75 13.32 -19.17
N THR A 205 11.60 12.88 -19.64
CA THR A 205 10.27 13.14 -19.08
C THR A 205 9.54 11.81 -18.91
N ILE A 206 8.59 11.78 -17.98
CA ILE A 206 7.82 10.58 -17.63
C ILE A 206 6.74 10.23 -18.67
N ASP A 207 6.79 10.84 -19.85
CA ASP A 207 5.76 10.72 -20.86
C ASP A 207 5.64 9.25 -21.31
N HIS A 208 4.42 8.80 -21.56
CA HIS A 208 4.09 7.42 -21.96
C HIS A 208 4.41 6.33 -20.92
N ILE A 209 4.80 6.70 -19.69
CA ILE A 209 4.95 5.73 -18.61
C ILE A 209 3.57 5.36 -18.06
N ASP A 210 3.23 4.08 -18.14
CA ASP A 210 2.07 3.51 -17.44
C ASP A 210 2.38 3.42 -15.95
N ILE A 211 1.53 4.05 -15.12
CA ILE A 211 1.69 4.01 -13.67
C ILE A 211 1.60 2.58 -13.12
N ILE A 212 0.80 1.70 -13.72
CA ILE A 212 0.60 0.34 -13.23
C ILE A 212 1.89 -0.48 -13.39
N ASP A 213 2.58 -0.30 -14.50
CA ASP A 213 3.90 -0.91 -14.75
C ASP A 213 4.94 -0.43 -13.74
N VAL A 214 4.96 0.88 -13.43
CA VAL A 214 5.82 1.44 -12.39
C VAL A 214 5.51 0.84 -11.02
N LEU A 215 4.22 0.71 -10.65
CA LEU A 215 3.83 0.11 -9.38
C LEU A 215 4.18 -1.37 -9.31
N TYR A 216 4.05 -2.11 -10.41
CA TYR A 216 4.46 -3.51 -10.51
C TYR A 216 5.97 -3.67 -10.29
N GLU A 217 6.79 -2.87 -10.98
CA GLU A 217 8.24 -2.90 -10.80
C GLU A 217 8.63 -2.52 -9.37
N MET A 218 8.03 -1.47 -8.82
CA MET A 218 8.24 -1.03 -7.44
C MET A 218 7.91 -2.14 -6.43
N THR A 219 6.72 -2.73 -6.51
CA THR A 219 6.28 -3.79 -5.59
C THR A 219 7.17 -5.03 -5.69
N SER A 220 7.51 -5.44 -6.92
CA SER A 220 8.46 -6.53 -7.21
C SER A 220 9.83 -6.26 -6.60
N TYR A 221 10.34 -5.03 -6.74
CA TYR A 221 11.63 -4.64 -6.18
C TYR A 221 11.63 -4.70 -4.65
N VAL A 222 10.62 -4.13 -3.99
CA VAL A 222 10.50 -4.19 -2.52
C VAL A 222 10.46 -5.64 -2.04
N ALA A 223 9.58 -6.46 -2.62
CA ALA A 223 9.42 -7.85 -2.22
C ALA A 223 10.70 -8.68 -2.38
N LYS A 224 11.41 -8.52 -3.51
CA LYS A 224 12.58 -9.35 -3.85
C LYS A 224 13.88 -8.85 -3.23
N ARG A 225 14.06 -7.53 -3.11
CA ARG A 225 15.38 -6.93 -2.82
C ARG A 225 15.49 -6.28 -1.45
N MET A 226 14.37 -5.95 -0.80
CA MET A 226 14.41 -5.25 0.49
C MET A 226 14.24 -6.23 1.65
N GLU A 227 15.08 -6.08 2.65
CA GLU A 227 15.07 -6.88 3.87
C GLU A 227 15.69 -6.07 5.01
N VAL A 228 15.14 -6.20 6.22
CA VAL A 228 15.65 -5.49 7.39
C VAL A 228 16.97 -6.13 7.84
N ASN A 229 18.07 -5.38 7.69
CA ASN A 229 19.40 -5.81 8.11
C ASN A 229 19.81 -5.15 9.44
N LEU A 230 19.04 -5.44 10.48
CA LEU A 230 19.36 -5.03 11.85
C LEU A 230 19.81 -6.26 12.65
N LYS A 231 21.10 -6.60 12.55
CA LYS A 231 21.69 -7.71 13.30
C LYS A 231 21.36 -7.57 14.79
N GLU A 232 21.15 -8.69 15.46
CA GLU A 232 20.88 -8.77 16.90
C GLU A 232 19.53 -8.16 17.34
N THR A 233 18.63 -7.87 16.40
CA THR A 233 17.26 -7.44 16.71
C THR A 233 16.24 -8.49 16.27
N GLU A 234 15.06 -8.49 16.90
CA GLU A 234 13.91 -9.29 16.46
C GLU A 234 13.38 -8.87 15.08
N TYR A 235 13.83 -7.72 14.57
CA TYR A 235 13.50 -7.19 13.25
C TYR A 235 14.49 -7.66 12.18
N HIS A 236 15.50 -8.46 12.49
CA HIS A 236 16.39 -8.99 11.46
C HIS A 236 15.62 -9.89 10.48
N HIS A 237 15.95 -9.80 9.19
CA HIS A 237 15.32 -10.55 8.09
C HIS A 237 13.83 -10.27 7.84
N ARG A 238 13.26 -9.21 8.45
CA ARG A 238 11.86 -8.86 8.15
C ARG A 238 11.70 -8.32 6.75
N LYS A 239 10.55 -8.63 6.17
CA LYS A 239 10.11 -8.21 4.85
C LYS A 239 8.91 -7.26 4.97
N ALA A 240 8.63 -6.53 3.91
CA ALA A 240 7.38 -5.80 3.76
C ALA A 240 6.87 -5.96 2.34
N ALA A 241 5.55 -6.01 2.20
CA ALA A 241 4.87 -5.97 0.92
C ALA A 241 4.19 -4.61 0.78
N VAL A 242 4.49 -3.91 -0.32
CA VAL A 242 3.73 -2.72 -0.73
C VAL A 242 2.43 -3.19 -1.36
N VAL A 243 1.31 -2.56 -1.00
CA VAL A 243 -0.01 -2.84 -1.57
C VAL A 243 -0.61 -1.58 -2.15
N PHE A 244 -1.38 -1.75 -3.20
CA PHE A 244 -2.14 -0.65 -3.77
C PHE A 244 -3.52 -1.12 -4.21
N GLU A 245 -4.44 -0.16 -4.23
CA GLU A 245 -5.82 -0.33 -4.62
C GLU A 245 -6.18 0.84 -5.55
N HIS A 246 -6.87 0.58 -6.66
CA HIS A 246 -7.29 1.64 -7.58
C HIS A 246 -8.68 1.39 -8.14
N CYS A 247 -9.39 2.48 -8.40
CA CYS A 247 -10.71 2.52 -9.05
C CYS A 247 -10.65 3.39 -10.32
N PHE A 248 -9.64 3.14 -11.15
CA PHE A 248 -9.53 3.80 -12.45
C PHE A 248 -10.44 3.15 -13.49
N HIS A 249 -11.19 3.97 -14.21
CA HIS A 249 -11.98 3.52 -15.37
C HIS A 249 -11.19 3.52 -16.69
N ARG A 250 -9.94 4.00 -16.66
CA ARG A 250 -9.06 4.17 -17.82
C ARG A 250 -7.62 3.92 -17.43
N GLU A 251 -6.80 3.56 -18.40
CA GLU A 251 -5.34 3.52 -18.23
C GLU A 251 -4.80 4.92 -17.93
N LEU A 252 -3.78 4.99 -17.07
CA LEU A 252 -3.16 6.24 -16.65
C LEU A 252 -1.72 6.31 -17.14
N TYR A 253 -1.51 7.17 -18.13
CA TYR A 253 -0.21 7.53 -18.65
C TYR A 253 0.12 8.97 -18.26
N PHE A 254 1.35 9.22 -17.82
CA PHE A 254 1.86 10.59 -17.79
C PHE A 254 2.20 11.04 -19.23
N LYS A 255 2.00 12.32 -19.54
CA LYS A 255 2.21 12.91 -20.85
C LYS A 255 3.05 14.17 -20.75
#